data_AF-A0A3P7KU37-F1
#
_entry.id   AF-A0A3P7KU37-F1
#
_cell.length_a   1.000
_cell.length_b   1.000
_cell.length_c   1.000
_cell.angle_alpha   90.00
_cell.angle_beta   90.00
_cell.angle_gamma   90.00
#
_symmetry.space_group_name_H-M   'P 1'
#
loop_
_entity.id
_entity.type
_entity.pdbx_description
1 polymer ?
#
loop_
_entity_poly.entity_id
_entity_poly.type
_entity_poly.pdbx_seq_one_letter_code
_entity_poly.pdbx_strand_id
1 'polypeptide(L)'
;MAVFKKLKKSKDKGVPLPEPEPVKQLDKRVGMDTYRDFFTLKNYWKAIDRKRQDSAQLLFSRYLNQNPENAKLYPKLKNIDGATVDMTCSDSGFENMSALYLKVFDEIISSIEEKPGDVQHACDRLKSVGKMHKTKVNEKFF
;
A
#
# COMPACT_ATOMS: atom_id res chain seq x y z
N MET A 1 26.95 -9.86 -37.69
CA MET A 1 27.94 -8.78 -37.91
C MET A 1 27.32 -7.47 -37.43
N ALA A 2 27.67 -6.99 -36.24
CA ALA A 2 27.14 -5.74 -35.70
C ALA A 2 28.00 -4.56 -36.19
N VAL A 3 27.40 -3.62 -36.91
CA VAL A 3 28.06 -2.39 -37.36
C VAL A 3 28.03 -1.39 -36.21
N PHE A 4 29.14 -1.27 -35.49
CA PHE A 4 29.35 -0.20 -34.53
C PHE A 4 29.46 1.13 -35.28
N LYS A 5 28.40 1.93 -35.25
CA LYS A 5 28.43 3.32 -35.69
C LYS A 5 29.17 4.14 -34.63
N LYS A 6 30.42 4.52 -34.90
CA LYS A 6 31.18 5.48 -34.09
C LYS A 6 30.39 6.80 -33.98
N LEU A 7 29.99 7.16 -32.77
CA LEU A 7 29.49 8.49 -32.46
C LEU A 7 30.61 9.52 -32.68
N LYS A 8 30.40 10.46 -33.61
CA LYS A 8 31.24 11.65 -33.77
C LYS A 8 31.11 12.48 -32.49
N LYS A 9 32.25 12.78 -31.85
CA LYS A 9 32.39 13.81 -30.82
C LYS A 9 32.04 15.17 -31.45
N SER A 10 30.77 15.59 -31.33
CA SER A 10 30.41 16.99 -31.53
C SER A 10 30.80 17.76 -30.27
N LYS A 11 31.63 18.78 -30.46
CA LYS A 11 32.11 19.69 -29.43
C LYS A 11 31.04 20.77 -29.25
N ASP A 12 29.88 20.39 -28.71
CA ASP A 12 28.84 21.37 -28.39
C ASP A 12 29.13 21.99 -27.02
N LYS A 13 29.29 23.31 -27.04
CA LYS A 13 29.56 24.13 -25.86
C LYS A 13 28.25 24.35 -25.11
N GLY A 14 28.21 23.94 -23.85
CA GLY A 14 27.43 24.61 -22.82
C GLY A 14 25.91 24.45 -22.87
N VAL A 15 25.40 23.21 -22.99
CA VAL A 15 24.10 22.93 -22.35
C VAL A 15 24.40 22.81 -20.86
N PRO A 16 23.88 23.70 -19.99
CA PRO A 16 24.01 23.50 -18.55
C PRO A 16 23.42 22.13 -18.23
N LEU A 17 24.18 21.30 -17.53
CA LEU A 17 23.59 20.11 -16.90
C LEU A 17 22.37 20.61 -16.13
N PRO A 18 21.17 20.00 -16.34
CA PRO A 18 20.00 20.35 -15.55
C PRO A 18 20.41 20.36 -14.08
N GLU A 19 20.07 21.43 -13.35
CA GLU A 19 20.34 21.46 -11.91
C GLU A 19 19.80 20.16 -11.31
N PRO A 20 20.60 19.45 -10.49
CA PRO A 20 20.14 18.22 -9.90
C PRO A 20 18.87 18.54 -9.13
N GLU A 21 17.77 17.87 -9.49
CA GLU A 21 16.50 18.05 -8.78
C GLU A 21 16.75 17.92 -7.28
N PRO A 22 16.17 18.80 -6.45
CA PRO A 22 16.34 18.72 -5.01
C PRO A 22 16.01 17.30 -4.56
N VAL A 23 16.96 16.67 -3.84
CA VAL A 23 16.74 15.32 -3.30
C VAL A 23 15.47 15.37 -2.48
N LYS A 24 14.44 14.64 -2.92
CA LYS A 24 13.16 14.58 -2.21
C LYS A 24 13.44 14.12 -0.79
N GLN A 25 13.16 14.99 0.17
CA GLN A 25 13.27 14.64 1.58
C GLN A 25 12.08 13.77 1.96
N LEU A 26 12.37 12.68 2.67
CA LEU A 26 11.36 11.82 3.25
C LEU A 26 11.21 12.18 4.73
N ASP A 27 9.98 12.35 5.18
CA ASP A 27 9.68 12.56 6.59
C ASP A 27 10.14 11.34 7.40
N LYS A 28 10.90 11.58 8.47
CA LYS A 28 11.45 10.55 9.35
C LYS A 28 10.37 9.63 9.94
N ARG A 29 9.12 10.11 10.06
CA ARG A 29 7.98 9.33 10.55
C ARG A 29 7.58 8.17 9.64
N VAL A 30 8.04 8.15 8.38
CA VAL A 30 7.83 7.02 7.46
C VAL A 30 8.62 5.78 7.90
N GLY A 31 9.70 5.97 8.68
CA GLY A 31 10.54 4.87 9.16
C GLY A 31 11.47 4.28 8.08
N MET A 32 11.76 5.06 7.04
CA MET A 32 12.75 4.74 6.02
C MET A 32 13.81 5.83 5.97
N ASP A 33 15.05 5.46 5.67
CA ASP A 33 16.19 6.38 5.71
C ASP A 33 16.17 7.35 4.52
N THR A 34 15.72 6.90 3.35
CA THR A 34 15.74 7.70 2.13
C THR A 34 14.45 7.59 1.33
N TYR A 35 14.16 8.65 0.55
CA TYR A 35 13.07 8.61 -0.43
C TYR A 35 13.27 7.50 -1.48
N ARG A 36 14.51 7.06 -1.75
CA ARG A 36 14.78 5.94 -2.66
C ARG A 36 14.21 4.62 -2.15
N ASP A 37 14.26 4.38 -0.85
CA ASP A 37 13.71 3.18 -0.23
C ASP A 37 12.18 3.18 -0.36
N PHE A 38 11.56 4.34 -0.09
CA PHE A 38 10.13 4.53 -0.31
C PHE A 38 9.73 4.35 -1.78
N PHE A 39 10.52 4.90 -2.71
CA PHE A 39 10.27 4.73 -4.14
C PHE A 39 10.35 3.26 -4.57
N THR A 40 11.26 2.49 -3.97
CA THR A 40 11.39 1.04 -4.18
C THR A 40 10.17 0.30 -3.65
N LEU A 41 9.72 0.61 -2.42
CA LEU A 41 8.47 0.08 -1.86
C LEU A 41 7.29 0.34 -2.80
N LYS A 42 7.14 1.59 -3.28
CA LYS A 42 6.07 1.95 -4.20
C LYS A 42 6.10 1.11 -5.49
N ASN A 43 7.28 0.85 -6.03
CA ASN A 43 7.39 0.03 -7.24
C ASN A 43 6.99 -1.44 -6.98
N TYR A 44 7.28 -1.99 -5.80
CA TYR A 44 6.72 -3.29 -5.42
C TYR A 44 5.20 -3.23 -5.24
N TRP A 45 4.68 -2.16 -4.64
CA TRP A 45 3.23 -1.96 -4.48
C TRP A 45 2.49 -1.98 -5.82
N LYS A 46 3.07 -1.46 -6.91
CA LYS A 46 2.47 -1.56 -8.25
C LYS A 46 2.18 -3.00 -8.70
N ALA A 47 2.96 -3.99 -8.26
CA ALA A 47 2.69 -5.38 -8.59
C ALA A 47 1.45 -5.91 -7.86
N ILE A 48 1.27 -5.48 -6.61
CA ILE A 48 0.07 -5.77 -5.79
C ILE A 48 -1.15 -5.09 -6.41
N ASP A 49 -1.02 -3.81 -6.77
CA ASP A 49 -2.08 -3.00 -7.35
C ASP A 49 -2.65 -3.57 -8.66
N ARG A 50 -1.78 -4.13 -9.52
CA ARG A 50 -2.20 -4.82 -10.76
C ARG A 50 -3.10 -6.03 -10.51
N LYS A 51 -3.01 -6.66 -9.33
CA LYS A 51 -3.82 -7.79 -8.90
C LYS A 51 -4.56 -7.45 -7.61
N ARG A 52 -5.14 -6.24 -7.55
CA ARG A 52 -5.71 -5.66 -6.32
C ARG A 52 -6.69 -6.60 -5.62
N GLN A 53 -7.63 -7.19 -6.36
CA GLN A 53 -8.66 -8.08 -5.80
C GLN A 53 -8.04 -9.34 -5.21
N ASP A 54 -7.28 -10.10 -6.01
CA ASP A 54 -6.59 -11.32 -5.56
C ASP A 54 -5.68 -11.06 -4.36
N SER A 55 -4.93 -9.95 -4.38
CA SER A 55 -4.00 -9.60 -3.31
C SER A 55 -4.73 -9.22 -2.02
N ALA A 56 -5.85 -8.50 -2.14
CA ALA A 56 -6.69 -8.15 -1.00
C ALA A 56 -7.27 -9.42 -0.35
N GLN A 57 -7.82 -10.32 -1.16
CA GLN A 57 -8.43 -11.56 -0.69
C GLN A 57 -7.37 -12.52 -0.11
N LEU A 58 -6.17 -12.59 -0.70
CA LEU A 58 -5.04 -13.35 -0.15
C LEU A 58 -4.61 -12.84 1.22
N LEU A 59 -4.46 -11.51 1.36
CA LEU A 59 -4.07 -10.89 2.63
C LEU A 59 -5.11 -11.21 3.72
N PHE A 60 -6.38 -11.02 3.39
CA PHE A 60 -7.46 -11.15 4.37
C PHE A 60 -7.73 -12.61 4.76
N SER A 61 -7.71 -13.54 3.79
CA SER A 61 -7.81 -14.98 4.08
C SER A 61 -6.68 -15.45 4.99
N ARG A 62 -5.42 -15.07 4.72
CA ARG A 62 -4.29 -15.43 5.58
C ARG A 62 -4.44 -14.91 7.00
N TYR A 63 -4.90 -13.66 7.17
CA TYR A 63 -5.16 -13.08 8.48
C TYR A 63 -6.23 -13.87 9.25
N LEU A 64 -7.34 -14.23 8.59
CA LEU A 64 -8.40 -15.02 9.22
C LEU A 64 -7.93 -16.44 9.55
N ASN A 65 -7.23 -17.12 8.64
CA ASN A 65 -6.76 -18.49 8.89
C ASN A 65 -5.76 -18.56 10.06
N GLN A 66 -4.99 -17.48 10.29
CA GLN A 66 -4.11 -17.35 11.44
C GLN A 66 -4.85 -16.99 12.74
N ASN A 67 -6.03 -16.37 12.64
CA ASN A 67 -6.83 -15.90 13.77
C ASN A 67 -8.32 -16.16 13.52
N PRO A 68 -8.77 -17.43 13.46
CA PRO A 68 -10.13 -17.76 13.00
C PRO A 68 -11.22 -17.13 13.87
N GLU A 69 -10.94 -16.92 15.16
CA GLU A 69 -11.81 -16.26 16.11
C GLU A 69 -12.12 -14.81 15.74
N ASN A 70 -11.29 -14.16 14.93
CA ASN A 70 -11.52 -12.77 14.49
C ASN A 70 -12.63 -12.67 13.44
N ALA A 71 -13.05 -13.77 12.79
CA ALA A 71 -14.17 -13.75 11.87
C ALA A 71 -15.45 -13.17 12.52
N LYS A 72 -15.68 -13.44 13.82
CA LYS A 72 -16.81 -12.91 14.59
C LYS A 72 -16.80 -11.38 14.75
N LEU A 73 -15.64 -10.74 14.55
CA LEU A 73 -15.50 -9.29 14.60
C LEU A 73 -16.15 -8.62 13.39
N TYR A 74 -16.43 -9.37 12.31
CA TYR A 74 -17.01 -8.86 11.08
C TYR A 74 -18.43 -9.44 10.87
N PRO A 75 -19.50 -8.68 11.17
CA PRO A 75 -20.87 -9.17 11.01
C PRO A 75 -21.22 -9.66 9.60
N LYS A 76 -20.51 -9.13 8.59
CA LYS A 76 -20.68 -9.49 7.18
C LYS A 76 -20.08 -10.85 6.81
N LEU A 77 -19.27 -11.46 7.67
CA LEU A 77 -18.56 -12.71 7.41
C LEU A 77 -19.26 -13.93 8.00
N LYS A 78 -20.57 -13.83 8.27
CA LYS A 78 -21.35 -14.92 8.90
C LYS A 78 -21.45 -16.20 8.08
N ASN A 79 -21.15 -16.14 6.78
CA ASN A 79 -21.28 -17.26 5.85
C ASN A 79 -19.94 -17.90 5.47
N ILE A 80 -18.82 -17.43 6.03
CA ILE A 80 -17.49 -17.97 5.73
C ILE A 80 -16.92 -18.66 6.97
N ASP A 81 -16.09 -19.67 6.73
CA ASP A 81 -15.26 -20.26 7.78
C ASP A 81 -13.90 -19.56 7.80
N GLY A 82 -13.62 -18.82 8.87
CA GLY A 82 -12.36 -18.10 9.04
C GLY A 82 -11.12 -18.98 9.12
N ALA A 83 -11.25 -20.29 9.38
CA ALA A 83 -10.11 -21.21 9.43
C ALA A 83 -9.69 -21.74 8.05
N THR A 84 -10.62 -21.72 7.08
CA THR A 84 -10.45 -22.39 5.78
C THR A 84 -10.67 -21.47 4.58
N VAL A 85 -11.15 -20.24 4.79
CA VAL A 85 -11.37 -19.27 3.71
C VAL A 85 -10.08 -19.00 2.93
N ASP A 86 -10.20 -18.88 1.61
CA ASP A 86 -9.09 -18.58 0.71
C ASP A 86 -9.43 -17.44 -0.25
N MET A 87 -8.50 -17.15 -1.16
CA MET A 87 -8.62 -16.07 -2.14
C MET A 87 -9.59 -16.36 -3.30
N THR A 88 -10.26 -17.51 -3.29
CA THR A 88 -11.28 -17.87 -4.28
C THR A 88 -12.71 -17.66 -3.75
N CYS A 89 -12.83 -17.22 -2.50
CA CYS A 89 -14.11 -16.95 -1.86
C CYS A 89 -14.86 -15.80 -2.54
N SER A 90 -16.05 -16.11 -3.07
CA SER A 90 -16.95 -15.16 -3.74
C SER A 90 -18.01 -14.55 -2.81
N ASP A 91 -17.87 -14.70 -1.49
CA ASP A 91 -18.78 -14.06 -0.53
C ASP A 91 -18.59 -12.54 -0.58
N SER A 92 -19.65 -11.82 -0.93
CA SER A 92 -19.61 -10.36 -1.06
C SER A 92 -19.16 -9.64 0.22
N GLY A 93 -19.42 -10.20 1.40
CA GLY A 93 -18.97 -9.66 2.67
C GLY A 93 -17.44 -9.74 2.78
N PHE A 94 -16.88 -10.89 2.42
CA PHE A 94 -15.44 -11.14 2.37
C PHE A 94 -14.74 -10.26 1.33
N GLU A 95 -15.25 -10.18 0.10
CA GLU A 95 -14.68 -9.35 -0.96
C GLU A 95 -14.64 -7.87 -0.57
N ASN A 96 -15.73 -7.37 0.02
CA ASN A 96 -15.77 -5.98 0.48
C ASN A 96 -14.79 -5.72 1.63
N MET A 97 -14.67 -6.63 2.61
CA MET A 97 -13.75 -6.43 3.74
C MET A 97 -12.29 -6.52 3.32
N SER A 98 -11.94 -7.52 2.53
CA SER A 98 -10.59 -7.63 1.99
C SER A 98 -10.18 -6.37 1.21
N ALA A 99 -11.06 -5.86 0.34
CA ALA A 99 -10.80 -4.63 -0.41
C ALA A 99 -10.56 -3.41 0.49
N LEU A 100 -11.33 -3.26 1.58
CA LEU A 100 -11.14 -2.15 2.53
C LEU A 100 -9.78 -2.20 3.24
N TYR A 101 -9.28 -3.40 3.58
CA TYR A 101 -7.95 -3.54 4.18
C TYR A 101 -6.87 -3.04 3.23
N LEU A 102 -6.89 -3.51 1.98
CA LEU A 102 -5.88 -3.14 1.00
C LEU A 102 -5.94 -1.65 0.64
N LYS A 103 -7.16 -1.08 0.58
CA LYS A 103 -7.40 0.34 0.30
C LYS A 103 -6.70 1.27 1.30
N VAL A 104 -6.66 0.92 2.58
CA VAL A 104 -5.96 1.74 3.58
C VAL A 104 -4.47 1.86 3.24
N PHE A 105 -3.80 0.76 2.89
CA PHE A 105 -2.38 0.80 2.50
C PHE A 105 -2.15 1.64 1.25
N ASP A 106 -3.03 1.49 0.25
CA ASP A 106 -2.97 2.24 -1.01
C ASP A 106 -3.10 3.76 -0.80
N GLU A 107 -4.06 4.17 0.04
CA GLU A 107 -4.25 5.58 0.42
C GLU A 107 -3.02 6.16 1.15
N ILE A 108 -2.40 5.37 2.03
CA ILE A 108 -1.22 5.81 2.78
C ILE A 108 0.00 5.96 1.88
N ILE A 109 0.26 4.97 1.01
CA ILE A 109 1.37 5.04 0.06
C ILE A 109 1.19 6.24 -0.89
N SER A 110 -0.04 6.44 -1.40
CA SER A 110 -0.35 7.57 -2.27
C SER A 110 -0.16 8.91 -1.56
N SER A 111 -0.61 9.02 -0.30
CA SER A 111 -0.45 10.25 0.49
C SER A 111 1.01 10.59 0.77
N ILE A 112 1.87 9.59 1.00
CA ILE A 112 3.31 9.80 1.20
C ILE A 112 3.98 10.18 -0.13
N GLU A 113 3.55 9.59 -1.24
CA GLU A 113 4.07 9.94 -2.57
C GLU A 113 3.78 11.40 -2.94
N GLU A 114 2.58 11.88 -2.65
CA GLU A 114 2.16 13.26 -2.96
C GLU A 114 3.00 14.29 -2.19
N LYS A 115 3.25 14.03 -0.89
CA LYS A 115 4.01 14.92 0.00
C LYS A 115 5.01 14.13 0.86
N PRO A 116 6.16 13.72 0.32
CA PRO A 116 7.09 12.86 1.04
C PRO A 116 7.72 13.53 2.27
N GLY A 117 7.84 14.86 2.27
CA GLY A 117 8.38 15.63 3.40
C GLY A 117 7.34 16.02 4.47
N ASP A 118 6.05 15.77 4.24
CA ASP A 118 4.98 16.03 5.21
C ASP A 118 3.93 14.93 5.16
N VAL A 119 4.08 13.96 6.05
CA VAL A 119 3.21 12.78 6.12
C VAL A 119 2.06 12.94 7.12
N GLN A 120 1.76 14.18 7.54
CA GLN A 120 0.71 14.44 8.53
C GLN A 120 -0.65 13.90 8.08
N HIS A 121 -1.00 14.07 6.80
CA HIS A 121 -2.24 13.54 6.24
C HIS A 121 -2.32 12.00 6.34
N ALA A 122 -1.23 11.30 6.02
CA ALA A 122 -1.15 9.84 6.18
C ALA A 122 -1.29 9.42 7.65
N CYS A 123 -0.64 10.13 8.58
CA CYS A 123 -0.79 9.88 10.02
C CYS A 123 -2.24 10.07 10.48
N ASP A 124 -2.91 11.14 10.05
CA ASP A 124 -4.28 11.43 10.46
C ASP A 124 -5.27 10.42 9.88
N ARG A 125 -5.01 9.94 8.66
CA ARG A 125 -5.77 8.82 8.08
C ARG A 125 -5.64 7.55 8.91
N LEU A 126 -4.42 7.15 9.28
CA LEU A 126 -4.20 5.98 10.13
C LEU A 126 -4.86 6.13 11.51
N LYS A 127 -4.75 7.30 12.14
CA LYS A 127 -5.42 7.59 13.41
C LYS A 127 -6.95 7.49 13.28
N SER A 128 -7.52 8.01 12.20
CA SER A 128 -8.95 7.92 11.91
C SER A 128 -9.41 6.46 11.75
N VAL A 129 -8.65 5.65 11.02
CA VAL A 129 -8.88 4.21 10.90
C VAL A 129 -8.82 3.53 12.28
N GLY A 130 -7.82 3.83 13.10
CA GLY A 130 -7.70 3.28 14.45
C GLY A 130 -8.89 3.66 15.36
N LYS A 131 -9.33 4.93 15.32
CA LYS A 131 -10.53 5.39 16.05
C LYS A 131 -11.78 4.62 15.61
N MET A 132 -11.97 4.42 14.30
CA MET A 132 -13.08 3.63 13.76
C MET A 132 -13.09 2.20 14.32
N HIS A 133 -11.92 1.56 14.42
CA HIS A 133 -11.80 0.22 14.99
C HIS A 133 -12.17 0.23 16.48
N LYS A 134 -11.68 1.20 17.26
CA LYS A 134 -12.00 1.33 18.68
C LYS A 134 -13.52 1.44 18.93
N THR A 135 -14.21 2.31 18.17
CA THR A 135 -15.67 2.49 18.32
C THR A 135 -16.41 1.19 18.01
N LYS A 136 -16.09 0.53 16.89
CA LYS A 136 -16.74 -0.71 16.46
C LYS A 136 -16.46 -1.90 17.38
N VAL A 137 -15.32 -1.92 18.05
CA VAL A 137 -14.99 -2.95 19.04
C VAL A 137 -15.77 -2.69 20.34
N ASN A 138 -15.81 -1.45 20.82
CA ASN A 138 -16.51 -1.11 22.07
C ASN A 138 -18.04 -1.28 21.99
N GLU A 139 -18.67 -1.00 20.84
CA GLU A 139 -20.11 -1.24 20.64
C GLU A 139 -20.51 -2.73 20.73
N LYS A 140 -19.55 -3.67 20.68
CA LYS A 140 -19.82 -5.11 20.84
C LYS A 140 -19.71 -5.62 22.27
N PHE A 141 -19.27 -4.77 23.22
CA PHE A 141 -19.05 -5.14 24.62
C PHE A 141 -19.99 -4.42 25.60
N PHE A 142 -20.96 -3.65 25.10
CA PHE A 142 -22.06 -3.05 25.86
C PHE A 142 -23.39 -3.42 25.19
#